data_AF-I1BGW3-F1
#
_entry.id   AF-I1BGW3-F1
#
_cell.length_a   1.000
_cell.length_b   1.000
_cell.length_c   1.000
_cell.angle_alpha   90.00
_cell.angle_beta   90.00
_cell.angle_gamma   90.00
#
_symmetry.space_group_name_H-M   'P 1'
#
loop_
_entity.id
_entity.type
_entity.pdbx_description
1 polymer ?
#
loop_
_entity_poly.entity_id
_entity_poly.type
_entity_poly.pdbx_seq_one_letter_code
_entity_poly.pdbx_strand_id
1 'polypeptide(L)'
;MKRSMTWPKKGERTVVVMPKTRAKITIVIGAISPYGVVNIKVKSLKVTEPSKKRKAAPGGSVVVGKGKGGTVTGHYFNFIAMTLNVMDKHELFKGHYLVMDNAPIHKHTNIRS
;
A
#
# COMPACT_ATOMS: atom_id res chain seq x y z
N MET A 1 -10.44 -15.83 -19.64
CA MET A 1 -9.04 -15.79 -20.14
C MET A 1 -8.81 -17.01 -21.02
N LYS A 2 -8.72 -16.84 -22.35
CA LYS A 2 -8.45 -17.95 -23.28
C LYS A 2 -6.95 -18.27 -23.25
N ARG A 3 -6.58 -19.54 -23.04
CA ARG A 3 -5.19 -20.00 -23.24
C ARG A 3 -5.03 -20.32 -24.73
N SER A 4 -4.11 -19.63 -25.41
CA SER A 4 -3.61 -20.10 -26.71
C SER A 4 -2.66 -21.26 -26.44
N MET A 5 -2.95 -22.43 -27.00
CA MET A 5 -2.07 -23.59 -26.98
C MET A 5 -1.54 -23.77 -28.39
N THR A 6 -0.26 -23.46 -28.59
CA THR A 6 0.46 -23.76 -29.83
C THR A 6 1.62 -24.69 -29.48
N TRP A 7 1.71 -25.81 -30.19
CA TRP A 7 2.82 -26.76 -30.03
C TRP A 7 4.00 -26.33 -30.89
N PRO A 8 5.23 -26.23 -30.36
CA PRO A 8 6.39 -25.98 -31.19
C PRO A 8 6.80 -27.19 -32.00
N LYS A 9 7.55 -26.92 -33.06
CA LYS A 9 8.26 -27.97 -33.81
C LYS A 9 9.32 -28.63 -32.91
N LYS A 10 9.51 -29.94 -33.09
CA LYS A 10 10.45 -30.75 -32.32
C LYS A 10 11.87 -30.18 -32.44
N GLY A 11 12.44 -29.72 -31.33
CA GLY A 11 13.80 -29.16 -31.26
C GLY A 11 13.88 -27.65 -30.99
N GLU A 12 12.77 -26.92 -31.05
CA GLU A 12 12.74 -25.46 -30.87
C GLU A 12 12.21 -25.07 -29.49
N ARG A 13 12.91 -24.18 -28.77
CA ARG A 13 12.46 -23.70 -27.45
C ARG A 13 11.33 -22.69 -27.60
N THR A 14 10.14 -23.01 -27.10
CA THR A 14 9.07 -22.02 -26.97
C THR A 14 9.38 -21.01 -25.88
N VAL A 15 9.57 -19.75 -26.28
CA VAL A 15 9.56 -18.62 -25.35
C VAL A 15 8.11 -18.16 -25.20
N VAL A 16 7.44 -18.65 -24.16
CA VAL A 16 6.09 -18.17 -23.81
C VAL A 16 6.23 -16.82 -23.11
N VAL A 17 5.92 -15.74 -23.84
CA VAL A 17 5.79 -14.41 -23.26
C VAL A 17 4.45 -14.36 -22.51
N MET A 18 4.49 -14.60 -21.20
CA MET A 18 3.32 -14.36 -20.36
C MET A 18 3.21 -12.86 -20.05
N PRO A 19 2.11 -12.17 -20.39
CA PRO A 19 1.86 -10.84 -19.89
C PRO A 19 1.74 -10.93 -18.36
N LYS A 20 2.79 -10.49 -17.66
CA LYS A 20 2.75 -10.33 -16.21
C LYS A 20 2.10 -8.99 -15.93
N THR A 21 0.80 -9.00 -15.66
CA THR A 21 0.07 -7.80 -15.23
C THR A 21 0.46 -7.48 -13.78
N ARG A 22 1.62 -6.84 -13.59
CA ARG A 22 1.95 -6.25 -12.28
C ARG A 22 1.21 -4.92 -12.16
N ALA A 23 0.09 -4.94 -11.46
CA ALA A 23 -0.63 -3.71 -11.14
C ALA A 23 0.21 -2.86 -10.15
N LYS A 24 0.46 -1.61 -10.51
CA LYS A 24 0.94 -0.60 -9.56
C LYS A 24 -0.22 -0.26 -8.64
N ILE A 25 -0.09 -0.52 -7.34
CA ILE A 25 -1.12 -0.20 -6.35
C ILE A 25 -0.79 1.16 -5.74
N THR A 26 -1.76 2.06 -5.77
CA THR A 26 -1.71 3.36 -5.09
C THR A 26 -2.74 3.36 -3.97
N ILE A 27 -2.32 3.68 -2.76
CA ILE A 27 -3.23 3.85 -1.61
C ILE A 27 -3.47 5.35 -1.44
N VAL A 28 -4.73 5.74 -1.29
CA VAL A 28 -5.14 7.11 -0.99
C VAL A 28 -5.81 7.12 0.38
N ILE A 29 -5.38 8.03 1.25
CA ILE A 29 -6.03 8.32 2.53
C ILE A 29 -6.52 9.76 2.45
N GLY A 30 -7.80 9.99 2.68
CA GLY A 30 -8.40 11.32 2.66
C GLY A 30 -9.39 11.53 3.79
N ALA A 31 -9.53 12.79 4.20
CA ALA A 31 -10.54 13.25 5.16
C ALA A 31 -11.42 14.28 4.46
N ILE A 32 -12.74 14.06 4.54
CA ILE A 32 -13.75 14.93 3.96
C ILE A 32 -14.68 15.45 5.06
N SER A 33 -15.22 16.63 4.83
CA SER A 33 -16.21 17.29 5.68
C SER A 33 -17.38 17.77 4.81
N PRO A 34 -18.51 18.19 5.41
CA PRO A 34 -19.60 18.83 4.66
C PRO A 34 -19.16 20.08 3.89
N TYR A 35 -18.10 20.77 4.36
CA TYR A 35 -17.54 21.96 3.72
C TYR A 35 -16.54 21.64 2.60
N GLY A 36 -16.22 20.37 2.40
CA GLY A 36 -15.30 19.91 1.36
C GLY A 36 -14.16 19.03 1.88
N VAL A 37 -13.15 18.88 1.03
CA VAL A 37 -11.97 18.05 1.31
C VAL A 37 -11.04 18.75 2.30
N VAL A 38 -10.72 18.07 3.40
CA VAL A 38 -9.82 18.60 4.44
C VAL A 38 -8.37 18.26 4.12
N ASN A 39 -8.09 17.00 3.76
CA ASN A 39 -6.73 16.55 3.46
C ASN A 39 -6.75 15.28 2.61
N ILE A 40 -5.80 15.15 1.67
CA ILE A 40 -5.60 13.95 0.85
C ILE A 40 -4.12 13.61 0.83
N LYS A 41 -3.77 12.36 1.15
CA LYS A 41 -2.43 11.80 0.97
C LYS A 41 -2.47 10.60 0.06
N VAL A 42 -1.55 10.59 -0.91
CA VAL A 42 -1.40 9.52 -1.90
C VAL A 42 -0.07 8.81 -1.65
N LYS A 43 -0.09 7.48 -1.61
CA LYS A 43 1.10 6.64 -1.49
C LYS A 43 1.11 5.60 -2.60
N SER A 44 2.08 5.72 -3.50
CA SER A 44 2.41 4.64 -4.45
C SER A 44 3.18 3.54 -3.73
N LEU A 45 2.72 2.31 -3.81
CA LEU A 45 3.45 1.18 -3.25
C LEU A 45 4.54 0.73 -4.23
N LYS A 46 5.77 0.57 -3.72
CA LYS A 46 6.82 -0.13 -4.47
C LYS A 46 6.46 -1.60 -4.50
N VAL A 47 6.12 -2.12 -5.69
CA VAL A 47 5.94 -3.56 -5.91
C VAL A 47 7.33 -4.19 -5.75
N THR A 48 7.58 -4.83 -4.61
CA THR A 48 8.81 -5.59 -4.40
C THR A 48 8.80 -6.80 -5.33
N GLU A 49 9.87 -6.99 -6.11
CA GLU A 49 10.08 -8.21 -6.88
C GLU A 49 9.95 -9.44 -5.93
N PRO A 50 9.19 -10.48 -6.30
CA PRO A 50 9.13 -11.71 -5.52
C PRO A 50 10.55 -12.23 -5.42
N SER A 51 11.01 -12.51 -4.20
CA SER A 51 12.25 -13.24 -4.01
C SER A 51 12.08 -14.57 -4.74
N LYS A 52 12.84 -14.73 -5.82
CA LYS A 52 12.94 -16.01 -6.52
C LYS A 52 13.50 -16.97 -5.47
N LYS A 53 12.66 -17.80 -4.85
CA LYS A 53 13.10 -18.91 -4.01
C LYS A 53 13.85 -19.88 -4.93
N ARG A 54 15.12 -19.60 -5.18
CA ARG A 54 16.10 -20.61 -5.58
C ARG A 54 16.60 -21.23 -4.28
N LYS A 55 16.80 -22.55 -4.27
CA LYS A 55 17.42 -23.25 -3.14
C LYS A 55 18.69 -22.49 -2.77
N ALA A 56 18.78 -22.00 -1.54
CA ALA A 56 19.99 -21.35 -1.05
C ALA A 56 21.09 -22.42 -0.99
N ALA A 57 22.27 -22.11 -1.54
CA ALA A 57 23.49 -22.81 -1.17
C ALA A 57 23.72 -22.62 0.35
N PRO A 58 24.39 -23.56 1.04
CA PRO A 58 24.64 -23.43 2.47
C PRO A 58 25.55 -22.21 2.70
N GLY A 59 25.09 -21.25 3.50
CA GLY A 59 25.77 -19.96 3.71
C GLY A 59 24.96 -18.70 3.35
N GLY A 60 23.63 -18.80 3.26
CA GLY A 60 22.76 -17.70 2.89
C GLY A 60 22.78 -16.53 3.89
N SER A 61 23.17 -15.36 3.41
CA SER A 61 23.07 -14.08 4.11
C SER A 61 21.65 -13.82 4.60
N VAL A 62 21.56 -13.26 5.82
CA VAL A 62 20.32 -12.89 6.50
C VAL A 62 19.45 -12.08 5.55
N VAL A 63 18.34 -12.69 5.10
CA VAL A 63 17.32 -12.01 4.33
C VAL A 63 16.59 -11.09 5.29
N VAL A 64 17.07 -9.85 5.39
CA VAL A 64 16.35 -8.75 6.04
C VAL A 64 14.96 -8.70 5.41
N GLY A 65 13.93 -8.97 6.21
CA GLY A 65 12.55 -9.07 5.77
C GLY A 65 12.14 -7.79 5.04
N LYS A 66 12.02 -7.88 3.71
CA LYS A 66 11.54 -6.77 2.87
C LYS A 66 10.08 -6.49 3.23
N GLY A 67 9.86 -5.34 3.87
CA GLY A 67 8.56 -4.96 4.45
C GLY A 67 7.41 -5.01 3.46
N LYS A 68 6.25 -5.46 3.95
CA LYS A 68 4.97 -5.44 3.22
C LYS A 68 4.65 -3.99 2.85
N GLY A 69 4.53 -3.70 1.56
CA GLY A 69 4.20 -2.37 1.04
C GLY A 69 2.75 -2.00 1.33
N GLY A 70 2.43 -1.62 2.57
CA GLY A 70 1.12 -1.11 2.97
C GLY A 70 1.21 0.24 3.69
N THR A 71 0.08 0.71 4.22
CA THR A 71 0.02 1.82 5.17
C THR A 71 0.40 1.32 6.55
N VAL A 72 1.62 1.63 6.97
CA VAL A 72 2.11 1.40 8.33
C VAL A 72 1.50 2.45 9.27
N THR A 73 1.30 2.09 10.54
CA THR A 73 0.78 2.98 11.60
C THR A 73 1.38 4.38 11.58
N GLY A 74 2.70 4.52 11.41
CA GLY A 74 3.36 5.83 11.38
C GLY A 74 2.87 6.75 10.26
N HIS A 75 2.52 6.21 9.09
CA HIS A 75 1.96 7.01 8.00
C HIS A 75 0.58 7.54 8.32
N TYR A 76 -0.24 6.71 8.96
CA TYR A 76 -1.58 7.10 9.37
C TYR A 76 -1.54 8.10 10.53
N PHE A 77 -0.66 7.90 11.52
CA PHE A 77 -0.42 8.88 12.60
C PHE A 77 -0.07 10.27 12.04
N ASN A 78 0.87 10.35 11.09
CA ASN A 78 1.22 11.61 10.44
C ASN A 78 0.07 12.17 9.58
N PHE A 79 -0.84 11.34 9.08
CA PHE A 79 -2.04 11.82 8.39
C PHE A 79 -3.01 12.49 9.36
N ILE A 80 -3.26 11.88 10.53
CA ILE A 80 -4.13 12.47 11.56
C ILE A 80 -3.56 13.77 12.08
N ALA A 81 -2.27 13.82 12.43
CA ALA A 81 -1.61 15.04 12.89
C ALA A 81 -1.75 16.19 11.87
N MET A 82 -1.54 15.92 10.58
CA MET A 82 -1.73 16.93 9.53
C MET A 82 -3.19 17.35 9.36
N THR A 83 -4.13 16.42 9.49
CA THR A 83 -5.56 16.72 9.36
C THR A 83 -6.03 17.59 10.53
N LEU A 84 -5.62 17.28 11.75
CA LEU A 84 -5.92 18.10 12.94
C LEU A 84 -5.29 19.49 12.83
N ASN A 85 -4.05 19.61 12.34
CA ASN A 85 -3.41 20.91 12.11
C ASN A 85 -4.15 21.77 11.06
N VAL A 86 -4.74 21.14 10.04
CA VAL A 86 -5.61 21.86 9.09
C VAL A 86 -6.91 22.27 9.78
N MET A 87 -7.53 21.37 10.54
CA MET A 87 -8.78 21.66 11.26
C MET A 87 -8.62 22.80 12.27
N ASP A 88 -7.52 22.84 13.02
CA ASP A 88 -7.26 23.85 14.05
C ASP A 88 -7.11 25.27 13.49
N LYS A 89 -6.62 25.39 12.25
CA LYS A 89 -6.47 26.69 11.56
C LYS A 89 -7.78 27.30 11.09
N HIS A 90 -8.86 26.52 11.04
CA HIS A 90 -10.15 26.99 10.53
C HIS A 90 -11.21 26.90 11.62
N GLU A 91 -11.82 28.03 11.97
CA GLU A 91 -12.82 28.08 13.04
C GLU A 91 -14.04 27.20 12.78
N LEU A 92 -14.36 26.95 11.52
CA LEU A 92 -15.44 26.07 11.08
C LEU A 92 -15.31 24.63 11.59
N PHE A 93 -14.09 24.17 11.88
CA PHE A 93 -13.86 22.81 12.37
C PHE A 93 -13.74 22.71 13.89
N LYS A 94 -13.85 23.82 14.63
CA LYS A 94 -13.91 23.78 16.09
C LYS A 94 -15.15 22.98 16.53
N GLY A 95 -14.97 22.11 17.52
CA GLY A 95 -16.05 21.26 18.04
C GLY A 95 -16.47 20.10 17.13
N HIS A 96 -15.82 19.90 15.99
CA HIS A 96 -16.09 18.77 15.09
C HIS A 96 -15.23 17.55 15.44
N TYR A 97 -15.72 16.36 15.06
CA TYR A 97 -15.09 15.09 15.36
C TYR A 97 -14.62 14.37 14.09
N LEU A 98 -13.52 13.63 14.19
CA LEU A 98 -13.09 12.70 13.14
C LEU A 98 -13.81 11.36 13.34
N VAL A 99 -14.53 10.92 12.31
CA VAL A 99 -15.19 9.60 12.26
C VAL A 99 -14.40 8.70 11.32
N MET A 100 -14.03 7.50 11.80
CA MET A 100 -13.18 6.55 11.09
C MET A 100 -13.69 5.12 11.32
N ASP A 101 -13.39 4.21 10.40
CA ASP A 101 -13.80 2.82 10.51
C ASP A 101 -12.97 2.04 11.55
N ASN A 102 -13.42 0.85 11.92
CA ASN A 102 -12.82 0.05 12.98
C ASN A 102 -11.63 -0.80 12.51
N ALA A 103 -10.81 -0.31 11.57
CA ALA A 103 -9.69 -1.06 11.04
C ALA A 103 -8.51 -1.16 12.04
N PRO A 104 -7.71 -2.24 11.99
CA PRO A 104 -6.56 -2.42 12.89
C PRO A 104 -5.54 -1.28 12.89
N ILE A 105 -5.39 -0.58 11.76
CA ILE A 105 -4.48 0.56 11.62
C ILE A 105 -4.90 1.78 12.46
N HIS A 106 -6.16 1.85 12.89
CA HIS A 106 -6.71 2.93 13.72
C HIS A 106 -6.60 2.64 15.22
N LYS A 107 -6.28 1.39 15.61
CA LYS A 107 -6.30 0.92 17.01
C LYS A 107 -4.95 0.97 17.71
N HIS A 108 -3.91 1.48 17.05
CA HIS A 108 -2.58 1.48 17.64
C HIS A 108 -2.51 2.41 18.86
N THR A 109 -1.70 2.05 19.87
CA THR A 109 -1.54 2.82 21.12
C THR A 109 -1.21 4.29 20.87
N ASN A 110 -0.30 4.56 19.94
CA ASN A 110 0.08 5.92 19.52
C ASN A 110 -1.06 6.76 18.89
N ILE A 111 -2.22 6.19 18.59
CA ILE A 111 -3.38 6.87 17.99
C ILE A 111 -4.50 7.06 19.02
N ARG A 112 -4.51 6.25 20.09
CA ARG A 112 -5.54 6.28 21.13
C ARG A 112 -5.28 7.49 22.03
N SER A 113 -6.13 8.51 21.93
CA SER A 113 -6.22 9.60 22.91
C SER A 113 -6.87 9.13 24.20
#